data_AF-A0A2E0DNV2-F1
#
_entry.id   AF-A0A2E0DNV2-F1
#
_cell.length_a   1.000
_cell.length_b   1.000
_cell.length_c   1.000
_cell.angle_alpha   90.00
_cell.angle_beta   90.00
_cell.angle_gamma   90.00
#
_symmetry.space_group_name_H-M   'P 1'
#
loop_
_entity.id
_entity.type
_entity.pdbx_description
1 polymer ?
#
loop_
_entity_poly.entity_id
_entity_poly.type
_entity_poly.pdbx_seq_one_letter_code
_entity_poly.pdbx_strand_id
1 'polypeptide(L)'
;MRTTPKPSTRDPDSFRIQRNSTLAGTVKLVLMEVSRAAPSGSGSGPNTRALPVPQPTKATESTAAHLLVKCQDLSLFLRRIPIIPLLGVDGSRSFRPVTKTKPVYVASDVHYGAAPPSHQEAFLGWLEHAASVASGIILNGDLFDFWFEYQWGTTRGNEPLLGQIRSVVDSGIPITLMGGNHDWWGGRYLREEVGIEFLDHPVTRDLAGHCTRVAHGDGLGTGDIGYRAFRAILRSPHARFAFSMLPVRIGDRIAKRVSNTKDRWDNQGADQVNRSNTLEAWAVETLKYNRELDLVLLGHTHQPLVREPEPGRWYVNSGDWVFHQSYVILKEGEPPQLLDWRKR
;
A
#
# COMPACT_ATOMS: atom_id res chain seq x y z
N MET A 1 -19.28 64.50 -22.99
CA MET A 1 -18.40 65.08 -21.96
C MET A 1 -18.88 64.64 -20.59
N ARG A 2 -18.14 63.77 -19.90
CA ARG A 2 -18.15 63.73 -18.42
C ARG A 2 -16.85 63.07 -17.96
N THR A 3 -16.24 63.79 -17.05
CA THR A 3 -14.89 63.70 -16.53
C THR A 3 -14.73 62.56 -15.52
N THR A 4 -13.54 62.00 -15.49
CA THR A 4 -13.04 61.11 -14.44
C THR A 4 -13.00 61.80 -13.07
N PRO A 5 -13.03 61.01 -11.99
CA PRO A 5 -12.27 61.34 -10.79
C PRO A 5 -11.22 60.26 -10.46
N LYS A 6 -10.11 60.76 -9.90
CA LYS A 6 -8.89 60.09 -9.44
C LYS A 6 -9.11 59.15 -8.24
N PRO A 7 -8.14 58.27 -7.94
CA PRO A 7 -8.25 57.21 -6.94
C PRO A 7 -8.00 57.72 -5.52
N SER A 8 -8.71 57.14 -4.55
CA SER A 8 -8.47 57.30 -3.11
C SER A 8 -7.33 56.40 -2.65
N THR A 9 -6.37 57.01 -1.97
CA THR A 9 -5.26 56.39 -1.24
C THR A 9 -5.76 55.56 -0.06
N ARG A 10 -5.38 54.28 0.01
CA ARG A 10 -5.43 53.47 1.24
C ARG A 10 -4.04 52.92 1.56
N ASP A 11 -3.51 53.47 2.64
CA ASP A 11 -2.67 52.90 3.69
C ASP A 11 -2.00 51.52 3.45
N PRO A 12 -0.66 51.41 3.48
CA PRO A 12 0.06 50.16 3.30
C PRO A 12 0.35 49.49 4.64
N ASP A 13 -0.66 49.05 5.41
CA ASP A 13 -0.37 48.35 6.68
C ASP A 13 -1.45 47.37 7.18
N SER A 14 -2.07 46.60 6.28
CA SER A 14 -3.01 45.55 6.71
C SER A 14 -2.99 44.28 5.86
N PHE A 15 -1.87 43.57 5.82
CA PHE A 15 -1.84 42.12 5.51
C PHE A 15 -0.85 41.41 6.42
N ARG A 16 -1.20 41.33 7.71
CA ARG A 16 -0.50 40.46 8.66
C ARG A 16 -1.02 39.04 8.44
N ILE A 17 -0.28 38.27 7.63
CA ILE A 17 -0.46 36.83 7.44
C ILE A 17 -0.41 36.17 8.82
N GLN A 18 -1.56 35.64 9.28
CA GLN A 18 -1.60 34.67 10.38
C GLN A 18 -0.83 33.43 9.90
N ARG A 19 0.43 33.32 10.33
CA ARG A 19 1.22 32.09 10.22
C ARG A 19 0.48 31.01 11.01
N ASN A 20 -0.04 30.01 10.31
CA ASN A 20 -0.62 28.80 10.90
C ASN A 20 0.43 28.08 11.77
N SER A 21 0.40 28.36 13.07
CA SER A 21 1.24 27.77 14.12
C SER A 21 0.99 26.27 14.32
N THR A 22 -0.08 25.72 13.74
CA THR A 22 -0.46 24.31 13.78
C THR A 22 0.40 23.44 12.85
N LEU A 23 0.80 23.95 11.68
CA LEU A 23 1.56 23.19 10.67
C LEU A 23 2.99 22.89 11.16
N ALA A 24 3.62 23.88 11.81
CA ALA A 24 4.93 23.70 12.44
C ALA A 24 4.85 22.75 13.65
N GLY A 25 3.72 22.75 14.39
CA GLY A 25 3.50 21.89 15.54
C GLY A 25 3.39 20.40 15.16
N THR A 26 2.60 20.07 14.14
CA THR A 26 2.41 18.68 13.69
C THR A 26 3.68 18.10 13.07
N VAL A 27 4.40 18.89 12.26
CA VAL A 27 5.69 18.49 11.67
C VAL A 27 6.75 18.27 12.76
N LYS A 28 6.77 19.13 13.79
CA LYS A 28 7.69 18.99 14.94
C LYS A 28 7.38 17.77 15.80
N LEU A 29 6.10 17.42 15.98
CA LEU A 29 5.69 16.23 16.74
C LEU A 29 6.15 14.94 16.04
N VAL A 30 5.87 14.81 14.74
CA VAL A 30 6.28 13.66 13.92
C VAL A 30 7.82 13.54 13.86
N LEU A 31 8.54 14.66 13.70
CA LEU A 31 10.02 14.66 13.72
C LEU A 31 10.60 14.31 15.10
N MET A 32 9.96 14.74 16.20
CA MET A 32 10.40 14.43 17.57
C MET A 32 10.19 12.95 17.92
N GLU A 33 9.08 12.34 17.49
CA GLU A 33 8.84 10.90 17.66
C GLU A 33 9.90 10.06 16.91
N VAL A 34 10.23 10.44 15.67
CA VAL A 34 11.21 9.73 14.82
C VAL A 34 12.65 9.88 15.34
N SER A 35 12.97 10.98 16.01
CA SER A 35 14.29 11.24 16.60
C SER A 35 14.50 10.54 17.94
N ARG A 36 13.44 10.24 18.71
CA ARG A 36 13.52 9.52 19.99
C ARG A 36 13.62 8.00 19.84
N ALA A 37 13.25 7.45 18.68
CA ALA A 37 13.29 6.02 18.39
C ALA A 37 14.62 5.52 17.77
N ALA A 38 15.67 6.35 17.69
CA ALA A 38 16.96 5.96 17.14
C ALA A 38 17.96 5.64 18.28
N PRO A 39 18.47 4.40 18.42
CA PRO A 39 19.56 4.13 19.34
C PRO A 39 20.86 4.74 18.79
N SER A 40 21.55 5.53 19.62
CA SER A 40 22.88 6.05 19.33
C SER A 40 23.91 4.92 19.40
N GLY A 41 24.48 4.52 18.26
CA GLY A 41 25.67 3.69 18.22
C GLY A 41 26.94 4.55 18.07
N SER A 42 27.93 4.33 18.93
CA SER A 42 29.33 4.76 18.72
C SER A 42 30.25 3.55 18.94
N GLY A 43 31.33 3.47 18.16
CA GLY A 43 32.01 2.21 17.83
C GLY A 43 33.33 1.88 18.55
N SER A 44 33.75 0.63 18.29
CA SER A 44 35.09 0.03 18.25
C SER A 44 36.07 0.07 19.45
N GLY A 45 36.45 -1.14 19.91
CA GLY A 45 37.83 -1.51 20.29
C GLY A 45 38.15 -1.62 21.80
N PRO A 46 39.09 -2.50 22.22
CA PRO A 46 38.85 -3.39 23.37
C PRO A 46 39.70 -3.09 24.61
N ASN A 47 39.12 -3.15 25.83
CA ASN A 47 39.68 -3.84 27.00
C ASN A 47 38.74 -3.81 28.22
N THR A 48 38.69 -4.95 28.91
CA THR A 48 38.28 -5.26 30.30
C THR A 48 37.81 -4.12 31.25
N ARG A 49 36.56 -4.20 31.72
CA ARG A 49 36.10 -4.34 33.15
C ARG A 49 34.57 -4.17 33.25
N ALA A 50 33.89 -5.09 33.92
CA ALA A 50 32.45 -5.01 34.18
C ALA A 50 32.12 -3.91 35.20
N LEU A 51 31.10 -3.09 34.91
CA LEU A 51 30.44 -2.17 35.84
C LEU A 51 28.91 -2.30 35.68
N PRO A 52 28.12 -2.02 36.74
CA PRO A 52 26.76 -2.55 36.89
C PRO A 52 25.71 -1.79 36.06
N VAL A 53 24.68 -2.53 35.65
CA VAL A 53 23.50 -2.07 34.91
C VAL A 53 22.60 -1.18 35.81
N PRO A 54 22.13 0.01 35.37
CA PRO A 54 21.15 0.78 36.11
C PRO A 54 19.72 0.29 35.81
N GLN A 55 18.93 0.09 36.87
CA GLN A 55 17.50 -0.19 36.83
C GLN A 55 16.69 1.03 36.34
N PRO A 56 15.57 0.84 35.61
CA PRO A 56 14.76 1.95 35.11
C PRO A 56 13.98 2.65 36.25
N THR A 57 14.04 3.98 36.29
CA THR A 57 13.30 4.81 37.26
C THR A 57 11.87 5.11 36.79
N LYS A 58 10.93 5.19 37.75
CA LYS A 58 9.46 5.43 37.68
C LYS A 58 8.94 6.64 36.85
N ALA A 59 9.76 7.33 36.07
CA ALA A 59 9.35 8.50 35.27
C ALA A 59 8.76 8.13 33.88
N THR A 60 9.01 6.92 33.37
CA THR A 60 8.54 6.46 32.07
C THR A 60 7.09 5.96 32.07
N GLU A 61 6.55 5.54 33.21
CA GLU A 61 5.17 5.04 33.32
C GLU A 61 4.10 6.16 33.31
N SER A 62 4.46 7.39 33.69
CA SER A 62 3.50 8.50 33.78
C SER A 62 3.11 9.12 32.41
N THR A 63 3.97 8.97 31.39
CA THR A 63 3.73 9.58 30.06
C THR A 63 2.84 8.70 29.18
N ALA A 64 2.96 7.37 29.28
CA ALA A 64 2.09 6.43 28.57
C ALA A 64 0.66 6.43 29.12
N ALA A 65 0.49 6.57 30.44
CA ALA A 65 -0.82 6.69 31.08
C ALA A 65 -1.55 7.99 30.67
N HIS A 66 -0.83 9.10 30.47
CA HIS A 66 -1.41 10.36 30.00
C HIS A 66 -1.86 10.34 28.53
N LEU A 67 -1.27 9.51 27.67
CA LEU A 67 -1.74 9.30 26.29
C LEU A 67 -3.02 8.46 26.24
N LEU A 68 -3.15 7.46 27.13
CA LEU A 68 -4.32 6.59 27.19
C LEU A 68 -5.60 7.33 27.66
N VAL A 69 -5.47 8.28 28.59
CA VAL A 69 -6.61 9.09 29.06
C VAL A 69 -7.13 10.04 27.97
N LYS A 70 -6.26 10.56 27.08
CA LYS A 70 -6.67 11.41 25.95
C LYS A 70 -7.32 10.66 24.79
N CYS A 71 -7.12 9.34 24.68
CA CYS A 71 -7.78 8.51 23.67
C CYS A 71 -9.25 8.19 24.00
N GLN A 72 -9.65 8.25 25.29
CA GLN A 72 -11.06 8.03 25.67
C GLN A 72 -11.97 9.17 25.20
N ASP A 73 -11.50 10.41 25.20
CA ASP A 73 -12.27 11.57 24.71
C ASP A 73 -12.47 11.59 23.19
N LEU A 74 -11.52 11.03 22.42
CA LEU A 74 -11.64 10.95 20.96
C LEU A 74 -12.77 10.01 20.52
N SER A 75 -13.05 8.97 21.31
CA SER A 75 -14.14 8.01 21.07
C SER A 75 -15.53 8.66 21.18
N LEU A 76 -15.68 9.67 22.03
CA LEU A 76 -16.93 10.43 22.21
C LEU A 76 -17.14 11.46 21.09
N PHE A 77 -16.06 12.01 20.54
CA PHE A 77 -16.11 12.93 19.40
C PHE A 77 -16.46 12.20 18.08
N LEU A 78 -15.94 10.98 17.89
CA LEU A 78 -16.18 10.17 16.69
C LEU A 78 -17.61 9.61 16.58
N ARG A 79 -18.39 9.60 17.68
CA ARG A 79 -19.81 9.19 17.68
C ARG A 79 -20.76 10.24 17.08
N ARG A 80 -20.29 11.45 16.78
CA ARG A 80 -21.11 12.58 16.27
C ARG A 80 -20.96 12.87 14.78
N ILE A 81 -20.19 12.06 14.04
CA ILE A 81 -19.98 12.28 12.60
C ILE A 81 -21.01 11.44 11.83
N PRO A 82 -21.93 12.05 11.06
CA PRO A 82 -22.86 11.29 10.24
C PRO A 82 -22.11 10.51 9.15
N ILE A 83 -22.46 9.24 8.98
CA ILE A 83 -21.94 8.35 7.93
C ILE A 83 -22.55 8.81 6.60
N ILE A 84 -21.75 9.44 5.75
CA ILE A 84 -22.15 9.81 4.38
C ILE A 84 -21.66 8.71 3.43
N PRO A 85 -22.53 8.06 2.65
CA PRO A 85 -22.10 7.11 1.62
C PRO A 85 -21.44 7.89 0.47
N LEU A 86 -20.15 7.68 0.26
CA LEU A 86 -19.41 8.21 -0.88
C LEU A 86 -19.71 7.35 -2.12
N LEU A 87 -20.72 7.76 -2.88
CA LEU A 87 -20.90 7.38 -4.28
C LEU A 87 -19.95 8.26 -5.12
N GLY A 88 -18.85 7.67 -5.59
CA GLY A 88 -17.92 8.31 -6.52
C GLY A 88 -18.31 7.98 -7.96
N VAL A 89 -18.36 9.02 -8.79
CA VAL A 89 -18.66 8.97 -10.23
C VAL A 89 -17.38 8.70 -11.01
N ASP A 90 -17.42 7.70 -11.89
CA ASP A 90 -16.30 7.23 -12.71
C ASP A 90 -15.83 8.27 -13.73
N GLY A 91 -14.53 8.59 -13.71
CA GLY A 91 -13.83 9.31 -14.77
C GLY A 91 -13.15 8.33 -15.72
N SER A 92 -13.84 7.95 -16.79
CA SER A 92 -13.33 7.01 -17.79
C SER A 92 -12.28 7.66 -18.71
N ARG A 93 -11.03 7.21 -18.62
CA ARG A 93 -10.12 7.18 -19.77
C ARG A 93 -10.26 5.81 -20.41
N SER A 94 -10.55 5.77 -21.72
CA SER A 94 -10.90 4.54 -22.42
C SER A 94 -9.75 3.53 -22.36
N PHE A 95 -9.96 2.48 -21.58
CA PHE A 95 -9.14 1.29 -21.57
C PHE A 95 -9.24 0.60 -22.94
N ARG A 96 -8.10 0.19 -23.50
CA ARG A 96 -8.11 -0.73 -24.65
C ARG A 96 -8.59 -2.08 -24.12
N PRO A 97 -9.67 -2.67 -24.65
CA PRO A 97 -10.15 -3.96 -24.19
C PRO A 97 -9.01 -4.97 -24.26
N VAL A 98 -8.77 -5.69 -23.16
CA VAL A 98 -7.95 -6.89 -23.16
C VAL A 98 -8.52 -7.78 -24.26
N THR A 99 -7.73 -8.10 -25.29
CA THR A 99 -8.19 -8.94 -26.40
C THR A 99 -8.63 -10.28 -25.83
N LYS A 100 -9.89 -10.65 -26.07
CA LYS A 100 -10.62 -11.75 -25.40
C LYS A 100 -9.92 -13.12 -25.37
N THR A 101 -8.89 -13.37 -26.17
CA THR A 101 -8.32 -14.71 -26.34
C THR A 101 -7.05 -15.00 -25.52
N LYS A 102 -6.43 -14.00 -24.88
CA LYS A 102 -5.15 -14.18 -24.18
C LYS A 102 -5.31 -14.06 -22.66
N PRO A 103 -4.59 -14.87 -21.87
CA PRO A 103 -4.74 -14.94 -20.42
C PRO A 103 -4.32 -13.66 -19.69
N VAL A 104 -4.93 -13.39 -18.53
CA VAL A 104 -4.47 -12.37 -17.59
C VAL A 104 -3.62 -13.04 -16.51
N TYR A 105 -2.45 -12.48 -16.21
CA TYR A 105 -1.54 -12.98 -15.18
C TYR A 105 -1.63 -12.10 -13.95
N VAL A 106 -1.64 -12.71 -12.76
CA VAL A 106 -1.75 -11.99 -11.48
C VAL A 106 -0.65 -12.43 -10.51
N ALA A 107 -0.02 -11.47 -9.86
CA ALA A 107 0.89 -11.67 -8.72
C ALA A 107 0.63 -10.62 -7.64
N SER A 108 1.02 -10.88 -6.40
CA SER A 108 0.94 -9.94 -5.27
C SER A 108 2.08 -10.17 -4.29
N ASP A 109 2.22 -9.28 -3.31
CA ASP A 109 3.06 -9.48 -2.12
C ASP A 109 4.49 -9.88 -2.49
N VAL A 110 5.07 -9.14 -3.43
CA VAL A 110 6.43 -9.38 -3.92
C VAL A 110 7.46 -8.89 -2.93
N HIS A 111 7.18 -7.76 -2.27
CA HIS A 111 8.07 -7.10 -1.34
C HIS A 111 9.48 -6.92 -1.93
N TYR A 112 9.54 -6.44 -3.18
CA TYR A 112 10.80 -6.20 -3.88
C TYR A 112 11.68 -5.24 -3.06
N GLY A 113 12.98 -5.52 -3.01
CA GLY A 113 13.95 -4.84 -2.14
C GLY A 113 14.13 -5.48 -0.75
N ALA A 114 13.14 -6.24 -0.27
CA ALA A 114 13.25 -7.01 0.97
C ALA A 114 13.35 -8.52 0.72
N ALA A 115 12.61 -9.05 -0.25
CA ALA A 115 12.66 -10.47 -0.62
C ALA A 115 14.10 -10.94 -0.93
N PRO A 116 14.43 -12.24 -0.78
CA PRO A 116 15.74 -12.77 -1.13
C PRO A 116 16.16 -12.41 -2.56
N PRO A 117 17.44 -12.11 -2.86
CA PRO A 117 17.87 -11.72 -4.21
C PRO A 117 17.45 -12.73 -5.30
N SER A 118 17.54 -14.03 -5.02
CA SER A 118 17.10 -15.08 -5.95
C SER A 118 15.59 -15.04 -6.22
N HIS A 119 14.78 -14.58 -5.27
CA HIS A 119 13.33 -14.43 -5.44
C HIS A 119 12.99 -13.18 -6.25
N GLN A 120 13.75 -12.10 -6.04
CA GLN A 120 13.65 -10.90 -6.86
C GLN A 120 13.99 -11.22 -8.33
N GLU A 121 15.07 -11.95 -8.59
CA GLU A 121 15.44 -12.43 -9.93
C GLU A 121 14.38 -13.36 -10.53
N ALA A 122 13.86 -14.30 -9.74
CA ALA A 122 12.77 -15.18 -10.17
C ALA A 122 11.51 -14.39 -10.58
N PHE A 123 11.17 -13.34 -9.84
CA PHE A 123 10.05 -12.47 -10.16
C PHE A 123 10.27 -11.69 -11.46
N LEU A 124 11.49 -11.17 -11.70
CA LEU A 124 11.82 -10.52 -12.96
C LEU A 124 11.69 -11.49 -14.15
N GLY A 125 12.16 -12.73 -14.00
CA GLY A 125 11.99 -13.78 -15.01
C GLY A 125 10.53 -14.17 -15.24
N TRP A 126 9.71 -14.19 -14.18
CA TRP A 126 8.27 -14.37 -14.32
C TRP A 126 7.60 -13.21 -15.05
N LEU A 127 7.99 -11.97 -14.76
CA LEU A 127 7.44 -10.79 -15.41
C LEU A 127 7.74 -10.77 -16.91
N GLU A 128 8.97 -11.16 -17.30
CA GLU A 128 9.34 -11.38 -18.71
C GLU A 128 8.49 -12.49 -19.35
N HIS A 129 8.35 -13.64 -18.68
CA HIS A 129 7.53 -14.72 -19.18
C HIS A 129 6.07 -14.28 -19.36
N ALA A 130 5.48 -13.65 -18.34
CA ALA A 130 4.10 -13.19 -18.36
C ALA A 130 3.90 -12.21 -19.52
N ALA A 131 4.83 -11.28 -19.76
CA ALA A 131 4.76 -10.36 -20.89
C ALA A 131 4.72 -11.06 -22.26
N SER A 132 5.34 -12.24 -22.39
CA SER A 132 5.36 -12.97 -23.67
C SER A 132 4.03 -13.67 -24.02
N VAL A 133 3.19 -13.97 -23.03
CA VAL A 133 1.97 -14.79 -23.21
C VAL A 133 0.67 -14.11 -22.76
N ALA A 134 0.75 -13.16 -21.84
CA ALA A 134 -0.41 -12.50 -21.26
C ALA A 134 -1.00 -11.42 -22.17
N SER A 135 -2.29 -11.15 -21.98
CA SER A 135 -2.96 -9.97 -22.52
C SER A 135 -2.89 -8.77 -21.58
N GLY A 136 -2.58 -9.01 -20.31
CA GLY A 136 -2.41 -8.00 -19.27
C GLY A 136 -1.91 -8.65 -17.97
N ILE A 137 -1.31 -7.82 -17.12
CA ILE A 137 -0.73 -8.25 -15.84
C ILE A 137 -1.33 -7.42 -14.71
N ILE A 138 -1.81 -8.09 -13.67
CA ILE A 138 -2.28 -7.46 -12.43
C ILE A 138 -1.25 -7.73 -11.33
N LEU A 139 -0.71 -6.66 -10.77
CA LEU A 139 0.11 -6.66 -9.57
C LEU A 139 -0.79 -6.23 -8.41
N ASN A 140 -1.26 -7.18 -7.59
CA ASN A 140 -2.32 -6.94 -6.59
C ASN A 140 -1.77 -6.53 -5.21
N GLY A 141 -0.96 -5.47 -5.19
CA GLY A 141 -0.44 -4.82 -3.98
C GLY A 141 0.80 -5.45 -3.39
N ASP A 142 1.47 -4.65 -2.55
CA ASP A 142 2.73 -5.00 -1.88
C ASP A 142 3.81 -5.48 -2.88
N LEU A 143 3.87 -4.82 -4.05
CA LEU A 143 4.91 -5.03 -5.06
C LEU A 143 6.28 -4.59 -4.52
N PHE A 144 6.30 -3.43 -3.87
CA PHE A 144 7.48 -2.89 -3.22
C PHE A 144 7.39 -3.14 -1.72
N ASP A 145 8.54 -3.40 -1.09
CA ASP A 145 8.63 -3.46 0.37
C ASP A 145 8.33 -2.09 1.04
N PHE A 146 8.55 -1.00 0.32
CA PHE A 146 8.02 0.31 0.67
C PHE A 146 8.07 1.20 -0.56
N TRP A 147 6.98 1.89 -0.87
CA TRP A 147 6.95 2.83 -1.97
C TRP A 147 6.35 4.17 -1.55
N PHE A 148 7.04 5.24 -1.90
CA PHE A 148 6.54 6.61 -1.76
C PHE A 148 7.09 7.49 -2.89
N GLU A 149 6.22 8.34 -3.44
CA GLU A 149 6.61 9.37 -4.41
C GLU A 149 6.73 10.74 -3.72
N TYR A 150 7.97 11.18 -3.52
CA TYR A 150 8.31 12.49 -2.93
C TYR A 150 8.28 13.59 -3.99
N GLN A 151 8.30 14.85 -3.56
CA GLN A 151 8.34 16.00 -4.48
C GLN A 151 9.53 15.97 -5.45
N TRP A 152 10.67 15.43 -5.01
CA TRP A 152 11.93 15.44 -5.76
C TRP A 152 12.51 14.06 -6.05
N GLY A 153 11.67 13.01 -6.01
CA GLY A 153 12.10 11.65 -6.35
C GLY A 153 11.20 10.57 -5.76
N THR A 154 11.63 9.31 -5.87
CA THR A 154 10.92 8.14 -5.35
C THR A 154 11.79 7.36 -4.37
N THR A 155 11.19 6.39 -3.68
CA THR A 155 11.97 5.40 -2.92
C THR A 155 13.00 4.72 -3.83
N ARG A 156 14.23 4.59 -3.33
CA ARG A 156 15.37 4.03 -4.08
C ARG A 156 15.46 2.51 -3.93
N GLY A 157 16.19 1.85 -4.84
CA GLY A 157 16.51 0.42 -4.76
C GLY A 157 15.56 -0.49 -5.54
N ASN A 158 14.60 0.10 -6.26
CA ASN A 158 13.62 -0.61 -7.08
C ASN A 158 13.89 -0.45 -8.58
N GLU A 159 15.03 0.13 -8.97
CA GLU A 159 15.37 0.49 -10.34
C GLU A 159 15.34 -0.71 -11.32
N PRO A 160 15.84 -1.91 -10.97
CA PRO A 160 15.74 -3.07 -11.87
C PRO A 160 14.29 -3.49 -12.13
N LEU A 161 13.46 -3.52 -11.08
CA LEU A 161 12.04 -3.84 -11.20
C LEU A 161 11.30 -2.81 -12.05
N LEU A 162 11.51 -1.51 -11.77
CA LEU A 162 10.88 -0.42 -12.53
C LEU A 162 11.29 -0.46 -14.01
N GLY A 163 12.56 -0.76 -14.30
CA GLY A 163 13.07 -0.94 -15.66
C GLY A 163 12.38 -2.10 -16.38
N GLN A 164 12.22 -3.25 -15.72
CA GLN A 164 11.53 -4.40 -16.29
C GLN A 164 10.05 -4.10 -16.54
N ILE A 165 9.34 -3.50 -15.58
CA ILE A 165 7.93 -3.10 -15.74
C ILE A 165 7.77 -2.17 -16.93
N ARG A 166 8.63 -1.16 -17.05
CA ARG A 166 8.61 -0.23 -18.17
C ARG A 166 8.83 -0.94 -19.51
N SER A 167 9.79 -1.86 -19.57
CA SER A 167 10.03 -2.68 -20.77
C SER A 167 8.77 -3.46 -21.20
N VAL A 168 8.05 -4.05 -20.23
CA VAL A 168 6.79 -4.76 -20.49
C VAL A 168 5.70 -3.81 -20.99
N VAL A 169 5.53 -2.65 -20.35
CA VAL A 169 4.55 -1.64 -20.79
C VAL A 169 4.88 -1.13 -22.20
N ASP A 170 6.16 -0.82 -22.47
CA ASP A 170 6.64 -0.33 -23.77
C ASP A 170 6.47 -1.38 -24.88
N SER A 171 6.46 -2.68 -24.53
CA SER A 171 6.11 -3.78 -25.45
C SER A 171 4.61 -3.89 -25.78
N GLY A 172 3.78 -3.08 -25.13
CA GLY A 172 2.33 -3.00 -25.36
C GLY A 172 1.48 -3.85 -24.43
N ILE A 173 2.07 -4.49 -23.41
CA ILE A 173 1.34 -5.27 -22.41
C ILE A 173 0.92 -4.37 -21.25
N PRO A 174 -0.39 -4.19 -21.00
CA PRO A 174 -0.86 -3.36 -19.90
C PRO A 174 -0.52 -4.00 -18.55
N ILE A 175 -0.01 -3.19 -17.64
CA ILE A 175 0.19 -3.56 -16.24
C ILE A 175 -0.70 -2.67 -15.37
N THR A 176 -1.47 -3.32 -14.49
CA THR A 176 -2.22 -2.64 -13.44
C THR A 176 -1.60 -3.00 -12.08
N LEU A 177 -1.29 -1.99 -11.27
CA LEU A 177 -0.92 -2.14 -9.87
C LEU A 177 -2.07 -1.66 -8.98
N MET A 178 -2.63 -2.58 -8.19
CA MET A 178 -3.47 -2.24 -7.05
C MET A 178 -2.56 -1.93 -5.87
N GLY A 179 -2.73 -0.79 -5.20
CA GLY A 179 -1.92 -0.42 -4.04
C GLY A 179 -2.24 -1.29 -2.81
N GLY A 180 -1.20 -1.83 -2.18
CA GLY A 180 -1.24 -2.53 -0.90
C GLY A 180 -0.82 -1.65 0.28
N ASN A 181 -0.59 -2.24 1.45
CA ASN A 181 -0.19 -1.48 2.63
C ASN A 181 1.24 -0.92 2.55
N HIS A 182 2.12 -1.50 1.73
CA HIS A 182 3.49 -1.02 1.55
C HIS A 182 3.65 0.02 0.43
N ASP A 183 2.72 0.05 -0.53
CA ASP A 183 2.89 0.82 -1.77
C ASP A 183 1.66 1.64 -2.21
N TRP A 184 0.66 1.81 -1.34
CA TRP A 184 -0.52 2.65 -1.64
C TRP A 184 -0.19 4.12 -1.99
N TRP A 185 1.00 4.63 -1.63
CA TRP A 185 1.44 5.99 -1.96
C TRP A 185 1.87 6.18 -3.42
N GLY A 186 1.65 5.18 -4.29
CA GLY A 186 1.76 5.33 -5.74
C GLY A 186 1.00 6.55 -6.26
N GLY A 187 1.48 7.11 -7.37
CA GLY A 187 1.09 8.44 -7.78
C GLY A 187 1.35 8.74 -9.24
N ARG A 188 2.02 9.87 -9.46
CA ARG A 188 2.33 10.41 -10.78
C ARG A 188 3.45 9.64 -11.44
N TYR A 189 4.50 9.27 -10.71
CA TYR A 189 5.65 8.58 -11.27
C TYR A 189 5.26 7.22 -11.83
N LEU A 190 4.54 6.39 -11.08
CA LEU A 190 4.09 5.09 -11.59
C LEU A 190 3.17 5.24 -12.82
N ARG A 191 2.27 6.22 -12.83
CA ARG A 191 1.31 6.42 -13.92
C ARG A 191 1.92 7.04 -15.18
N GLU A 192 2.77 8.05 -15.03
CA GLU A 192 3.27 8.87 -16.14
C GLU A 192 4.66 8.43 -16.61
N GLU A 193 5.56 8.07 -15.68
CA GLU A 193 6.96 7.75 -16.01
C GLU A 193 7.18 6.26 -16.25
N VAL A 194 6.48 5.40 -15.50
CA VAL A 194 6.53 3.93 -15.68
C VAL A 194 5.44 3.45 -16.65
N GLY A 195 4.31 4.17 -16.71
CA GLY A 195 3.22 3.88 -17.66
C GLY A 195 2.22 2.82 -17.19
N ILE A 196 2.14 2.54 -15.89
CA ILE A 196 1.19 1.55 -15.34
C ILE A 196 -0.12 2.19 -14.90
N GLU A 197 -1.21 1.43 -14.93
CA GLU A 197 -2.44 1.82 -14.24
C GLU A 197 -2.24 1.61 -12.73
N PHE A 198 -2.37 2.67 -11.92
CA PHE A 198 -2.31 2.56 -10.47
C PHE A 198 -3.67 2.80 -9.82
N LEU A 199 -4.13 1.81 -9.04
CA LEU A 199 -5.39 1.83 -8.31
C LEU A 199 -5.11 1.99 -6.82
N ASP A 200 -5.72 3.00 -6.20
CA ASP A 200 -5.59 3.28 -4.77
C ASP A 200 -6.78 2.79 -3.93
N HIS A 201 -7.79 2.17 -4.58
CA HIS A 201 -8.97 1.62 -3.94
C HIS A 201 -9.48 0.36 -4.69
N PRO A 202 -10.23 -0.52 -4.00
CA PRO A 202 -10.82 -1.70 -4.62
C PRO A 202 -11.73 -1.36 -5.80
N VAL A 203 -11.63 -2.12 -6.89
CA VAL A 203 -12.42 -1.91 -8.12
C VAL A 203 -13.09 -3.21 -8.56
N THR A 204 -14.20 -3.07 -9.28
CA THR A 204 -14.79 -4.19 -10.05
C THR A 204 -14.45 -3.98 -11.52
N ARG A 205 -13.94 -5.00 -12.19
CA ARG A 205 -13.59 -4.98 -13.63
C ARG A 205 -13.67 -6.38 -14.24
N ASP A 206 -13.83 -6.44 -15.56
CA ASP A 206 -13.69 -7.71 -16.29
C ASP A 206 -12.22 -8.10 -16.38
N LEU A 207 -11.89 -9.32 -15.96
CA LEU A 207 -10.59 -9.95 -16.16
C LEU A 207 -10.77 -11.30 -16.83
N ALA A 208 -10.41 -11.39 -18.10
CA ALA A 208 -10.55 -12.60 -18.91
C ALA A 208 -11.98 -13.19 -18.85
N GLY A 209 -13.01 -12.33 -18.94
CA GLY A 209 -14.42 -12.76 -18.92
C GLY A 209 -15.00 -12.99 -17.52
N HIS A 210 -14.23 -12.80 -16.45
CA HIS A 210 -14.72 -12.86 -15.06
C HIS A 210 -15.00 -11.45 -14.55
N CYS A 211 -16.23 -11.17 -14.11
CA CYS A 211 -16.54 -9.95 -13.37
C CYS A 211 -15.86 -9.99 -11.99
N THR A 212 -14.73 -9.29 -11.88
CA THR A 212 -13.77 -9.48 -10.81
C THR A 212 -13.70 -8.26 -9.89
N ARG A 213 -13.87 -8.49 -8.58
CA ARG A 213 -13.50 -7.53 -7.53
C ARG A 213 -12.02 -7.69 -7.22
N VAL A 214 -11.22 -6.69 -7.60
CA VAL A 214 -9.79 -6.61 -7.28
C VAL A 214 -9.59 -5.75 -6.05
N ALA A 215 -8.93 -6.30 -5.03
CA ALA A 215 -8.48 -5.56 -3.86
C ALA A 215 -7.22 -6.22 -3.30
N HIS A 216 -6.34 -5.47 -2.64
CA HIS A 216 -5.16 -6.08 -2.01
C HIS A 216 -5.54 -6.98 -0.82
N GLY A 217 -6.43 -6.53 0.06
CA GLY A 217 -6.90 -7.29 1.24
C GLY A 217 -6.64 -6.60 2.57
N ASP A 218 -5.74 -5.61 2.60
CA ASP A 218 -5.39 -4.89 3.82
C ASP A 218 -6.57 -4.06 4.36
N GLY A 219 -6.88 -4.25 5.63
CA GLY A 219 -8.00 -3.60 6.33
C GLY A 219 -9.40 -4.03 5.88
N LEU A 220 -9.52 -5.12 5.12
CA LEU A 220 -10.78 -5.82 4.89
C LEU A 220 -11.06 -6.81 6.04
N GLY A 221 -12.34 -7.17 6.23
CA GLY A 221 -12.77 -8.01 7.36
C GLY A 221 -12.97 -7.24 8.68
N THR A 222 -13.02 -7.97 9.80
CA THR A 222 -13.32 -7.45 11.15
C THR A 222 -12.13 -6.76 11.84
N GLY A 223 -11.16 -6.27 11.05
CA GLY A 223 -9.88 -5.77 11.53
C GLY A 223 -9.96 -4.64 12.58
N ASP A 224 -8.90 -4.55 13.38
CA ASP A 224 -8.70 -3.58 14.46
C ASP A 224 -9.10 -2.15 14.03
N ILE A 225 -10.06 -1.57 14.75
CA ILE A 225 -10.56 -0.21 14.55
C ILE A 225 -9.40 0.79 14.62
N GLY A 226 -8.41 0.53 15.48
CA GLY A 226 -7.20 1.34 15.61
C GLY A 226 -6.36 1.34 14.34
N TYR A 227 -6.12 0.17 13.75
CA TYR A 227 -5.39 0.04 12.48
C TYR A 227 -6.11 0.78 11.34
N ARG A 228 -7.45 0.63 11.24
CA ARG A 228 -8.25 1.33 10.22
C ARG A 228 -8.21 2.85 10.40
N ALA A 229 -8.33 3.34 11.63
CA ALA A 229 -8.26 4.78 11.92
C ALA A 229 -6.86 5.35 11.62
N PHE A 230 -5.80 4.65 12.03
CA PHE A 230 -4.42 5.05 11.74
C PHE A 230 -4.14 5.10 10.24
N ARG A 231 -4.57 4.07 9.50
CA ARG A 231 -4.49 4.02 8.03
C ARG A 231 -5.23 5.18 7.40
N ALA A 232 -6.43 5.55 7.89
CA ALA A 232 -7.18 6.70 7.39
C ALA A 232 -6.43 8.03 7.60
N ILE A 233 -5.76 8.21 8.74
CA ILE A 233 -4.95 9.41 9.01
C ILE A 233 -3.75 9.48 8.05
N LEU A 234 -2.99 8.39 7.91
CA LEU A 234 -1.84 8.34 7.02
C LEU A 234 -2.23 8.54 5.55
N ARG A 235 -3.43 8.06 5.17
CA ARG A 235 -4.02 8.21 3.83
C ARG A 235 -4.62 9.57 3.54
N SER A 236 -4.69 10.46 4.53
CA SER A 236 -5.20 11.80 4.30
C SER A 236 -4.30 12.58 3.32
N PRO A 237 -4.87 13.41 2.43
CA PRO A 237 -4.09 14.24 1.51
C PRO A 237 -3.06 15.12 2.22
N HIS A 238 -3.39 15.60 3.43
CA HIS A 238 -2.51 16.42 4.26
C HIS A 238 -1.30 15.64 4.77
N ALA A 239 -1.50 14.42 5.27
CA ALA A 239 -0.40 13.55 5.70
C ALA A 239 0.48 13.16 4.52
N ARG A 240 -0.12 12.78 3.38
CA ARG A 240 0.61 12.47 2.14
C ARG A 240 1.42 13.67 1.66
N PHE A 241 0.85 14.87 1.66
CA PHE A 241 1.56 16.09 1.28
C PHE A 241 2.75 16.36 2.23
N ALA A 242 2.51 16.34 3.55
CA ALA A 242 3.56 16.57 4.54
C ALA A 242 4.71 15.55 4.41
N PHE A 243 4.39 14.28 4.19
CA PHE A 243 5.39 13.24 3.99
C PHE A 243 6.14 13.40 2.66
N SER A 244 5.47 13.89 1.61
CA SER A 244 6.10 14.13 0.29
C SER A 244 7.17 15.22 0.30
N MET A 245 7.13 16.12 1.28
CA MET A 245 8.12 17.17 1.49
C MET A 245 9.38 16.66 2.21
N LEU A 246 9.38 15.43 2.72
CA LEU A 246 10.56 14.87 3.35
C LEU A 246 11.65 14.62 2.29
N PRO A 247 12.93 14.89 2.60
CA PRO A 247 14.03 14.41 1.79
C PRO A 247 13.95 12.89 1.61
N VAL A 248 14.16 12.41 0.38
CA VAL A 248 14.08 10.98 0.03
C VAL A 248 14.88 10.11 1.00
N ARG A 249 16.10 10.55 1.39
CA ARG A 249 16.97 9.81 2.34
C ARG A 249 16.34 9.61 3.73
N ILE A 250 15.50 10.54 4.18
CA ILE A 250 14.77 10.41 5.46
C ILE A 250 13.62 9.43 5.27
N GLY A 251 12.89 9.56 4.18
CA GLY A 251 11.87 8.62 3.76
C GLY A 251 12.38 7.17 3.71
N ASP A 252 13.51 6.92 3.05
CA ASP A 252 14.16 5.61 2.97
C ASP A 252 14.55 5.06 4.36
N ARG A 253 14.90 5.92 5.33
CA ARG A 253 15.19 5.49 6.71
C ARG A 253 13.92 5.10 7.46
N ILE A 254 12.83 5.83 7.24
CA ILE A 254 11.52 5.49 7.80
C ILE A 254 11.05 4.16 7.21
N ALA A 255 11.14 4.02 5.89
CA ALA A 255 10.85 2.78 5.16
C ALA A 255 11.55 1.58 5.80
N LYS A 256 12.87 1.64 5.98
CA LYS A 256 13.65 0.55 6.60
C LYS A 256 13.30 0.23 8.05
N ARG A 257 12.70 1.17 8.79
CA ARG A 257 12.28 0.96 10.19
C ARG A 257 10.85 0.45 10.30
N VAL A 258 10.02 0.73 9.31
CA VAL A 258 8.60 0.34 9.27
C VAL A 258 8.42 -0.96 8.48
N SER A 259 9.31 -1.23 7.53
CA SER A 259 9.47 -2.53 6.89
C SER A 259 9.95 -3.55 7.93
N ASN A 260 8.99 -4.17 8.59
CA ASN A 260 9.19 -5.35 9.42
C ASN A 260 8.95 -6.62 8.60
N THR A 261 9.04 -6.54 7.27
CA THR A 261 8.86 -7.67 6.37
C THR A 261 9.82 -8.79 6.74
N LYS A 262 11.04 -8.42 7.20
CA LYS A 262 12.03 -9.35 7.74
C LYS A 262 11.58 -10.12 8.97
N ASP A 263 11.07 -9.40 9.96
CA ASP A 263 10.64 -10.00 11.24
C ASP A 263 9.34 -10.79 11.12
N ARG A 264 8.54 -10.50 10.09
CA ARG A 264 7.34 -11.27 9.74
C ARG A 264 7.67 -12.54 8.95
N TRP A 265 8.89 -12.70 8.41
CA TRP A 265 9.25 -13.90 7.67
C TRP A 265 9.34 -15.15 8.53
N ASP A 266 9.74 -14.99 9.79
CA ASP A 266 9.96 -16.12 10.70
C ASP A 266 8.71 -16.59 11.44
N ASN A 267 7.56 -15.91 11.26
CA ASN A 267 6.35 -16.15 12.04
C ASN A 267 5.13 -16.52 11.18
N GLN A 268 5.19 -17.63 10.44
CA GLN A 268 4.01 -18.27 9.84
C GLN A 268 3.20 -19.04 10.89
N GLY A 269 2.64 -18.30 11.85
CA GLY A 269 1.90 -18.84 13.00
C GLY A 269 0.37 -18.80 12.84
N ALA A 270 -0.33 -19.14 13.93
CA ALA A 270 -1.79 -19.18 14.02
C ALA A 270 -2.47 -17.85 13.61
N ASP A 271 -1.81 -16.72 13.84
CA ASP A 271 -2.33 -15.39 13.48
C ASP A 271 -2.45 -15.19 11.96
N GLN A 272 -1.53 -15.76 11.16
CA GLN A 272 -1.61 -15.68 9.71
C GLN A 272 -2.78 -16.50 9.17
N VAL A 273 -2.98 -17.70 9.70
CA VAL A 273 -4.11 -18.57 9.35
C VAL A 273 -5.44 -17.89 9.71
N ASN A 274 -5.53 -17.28 10.89
CA ASN A 274 -6.74 -16.56 11.32
C ASN A 274 -7.04 -15.35 10.39
N ARG A 275 -6.01 -14.56 10.03
CA ARG A 275 -6.17 -13.48 9.04
C ARG A 275 -6.63 -14.00 7.69
N SER A 276 -6.07 -15.12 7.22
CA SER A 276 -6.50 -15.76 5.96
C SER A 276 -7.96 -16.19 6.00
N ASN A 277 -8.38 -16.86 7.07
CA ASN A 277 -9.77 -17.31 7.24
C ASN A 277 -10.76 -16.13 7.33
N THR A 278 -10.38 -15.05 8.02
CA THR A 278 -11.19 -13.84 8.13
C THR A 278 -11.38 -13.17 6.77
N LEU A 279 -10.30 -13.10 5.97
CA LEU A 279 -10.34 -12.50 4.65
C LEU A 279 -11.11 -13.37 3.64
N GLU A 280 -10.96 -14.69 3.73
CA GLU A 280 -11.77 -15.66 2.98
C GLU A 280 -13.25 -15.49 3.29
N ALA A 281 -13.63 -15.43 4.58
CA ALA A 281 -15.02 -15.22 4.98
C ALA A 281 -15.58 -13.89 4.41
N TRP A 282 -14.79 -12.81 4.46
CA TRP A 282 -15.17 -11.53 3.86
C TRP A 282 -15.37 -11.64 2.33
N ALA A 283 -14.49 -12.37 1.62
CA ALA A 283 -14.60 -12.56 0.18
C ALA A 283 -15.84 -13.38 -0.19
N VAL A 284 -16.11 -14.47 0.55
CA VAL A 284 -17.30 -15.30 0.40
C VAL A 284 -18.58 -14.49 0.62
N GLU A 285 -18.63 -13.67 1.67
CA GLU A 285 -19.78 -12.79 1.91
C GLU A 285 -19.92 -11.74 0.80
N THR A 286 -18.82 -11.16 0.31
CA THR A 286 -18.83 -10.21 -0.81
C THR A 286 -19.43 -10.83 -2.07
N LEU A 287 -19.06 -12.07 -2.39
CA LEU A 287 -19.69 -12.83 -3.46
C LEU A 287 -21.19 -13.03 -3.18
N LYS A 288 -21.59 -13.47 -1.98
CA LYS A 288 -23.03 -13.67 -1.68
C LYS A 288 -23.86 -12.40 -1.88
N TYR A 289 -23.35 -11.25 -1.43
CA TYR A 289 -24.07 -9.97 -1.51
C TYR A 289 -24.11 -9.37 -2.91
N ASN A 290 -23.07 -9.57 -3.73
CA ASN A 290 -23.04 -9.09 -5.10
C ASN A 290 -23.05 -10.25 -6.09
N ARG A 291 -24.23 -10.53 -6.65
CA ARG A 291 -24.46 -11.63 -7.61
C ARG A 291 -23.88 -11.38 -9.00
N GLU A 292 -23.43 -10.17 -9.30
CA GLU A 292 -22.74 -9.86 -10.56
C GLU A 292 -21.26 -10.25 -10.52
N LEU A 293 -20.71 -10.56 -9.34
CA LEU A 293 -19.31 -10.96 -9.21
C LEU A 293 -19.14 -12.47 -9.44
N ASP A 294 -18.22 -12.79 -10.35
CA ASP A 294 -17.72 -14.14 -10.59
C ASP A 294 -16.46 -14.40 -9.76
N LEU A 295 -15.65 -13.37 -9.47
CA LEU A 295 -14.36 -13.52 -8.82
C LEU A 295 -14.09 -12.41 -7.80
N VAL A 296 -13.58 -12.79 -6.62
CA VAL A 296 -12.91 -11.88 -5.68
C VAL A 296 -11.43 -12.23 -5.64
N LEU A 297 -10.58 -11.29 -6.05
CA LEU A 297 -9.13 -11.46 -6.20
C LEU A 297 -8.39 -10.62 -5.15
N LEU A 298 -7.71 -11.31 -4.22
CA LEU A 298 -7.00 -10.74 -3.07
C LEU A 298 -5.51 -11.17 -3.02
N GLY A 299 -4.75 -10.55 -2.12
CA GLY A 299 -3.38 -10.88 -1.70
C GLY A 299 -3.25 -10.74 -0.17
N HIS A 300 -2.22 -10.06 0.32
CA HIS A 300 -2.03 -9.57 1.69
C HIS A 300 -1.76 -10.64 2.77
N THR A 301 -2.40 -11.80 2.70
CA THR A 301 -2.26 -12.86 3.70
C THR A 301 -1.05 -13.75 3.44
N HIS A 302 -0.43 -13.65 2.25
CA HIS A 302 0.68 -14.47 1.77
C HIS A 302 0.31 -15.98 1.75
N GLN A 303 -0.98 -16.30 1.62
CA GLN A 303 -1.49 -17.66 1.62
C GLN A 303 -2.11 -17.95 0.26
N PRO A 304 -1.40 -18.60 -0.67
CA PRO A 304 -1.92 -18.90 -2.00
C PRO A 304 -3.11 -19.85 -1.88
N LEU A 305 -4.28 -19.40 -2.33
CA LEU A 305 -5.53 -20.13 -2.15
C LEU A 305 -6.49 -19.87 -3.31
N VAL A 306 -7.13 -20.93 -3.81
CA VAL A 306 -8.27 -20.85 -4.73
C VAL A 306 -9.42 -21.63 -4.11
N ARG A 307 -10.59 -21.00 -4.05
CA ARG A 307 -11.83 -21.58 -3.55
C ARG A 307 -12.98 -21.26 -4.48
N GLU A 308 -13.92 -22.20 -4.59
CA GLU A 308 -15.19 -22.04 -5.30
C GLU A 308 -16.34 -22.15 -4.29
N PRO A 309 -16.76 -21.04 -3.64
CA PRO A 309 -17.83 -21.11 -2.64
C PRO A 309 -19.18 -21.51 -3.23
N GLU A 310 -19.42 -21.18 -4.51
CA GLU A 310 -20.61 -21.54 -5.29
C GLU A 310 -20.16 -21.81 -6.75
N PRO A 311 -20.84 -22.67 -7.52
CA PRO A 311 -20.44 -22.98 -8.89
C PRO A 311 -20.22 -21.74 -9.77
N GLY A 312 -19.04 -21.63 -10.38
CA GLY A 312 -18.64 -20.50 -11.22
C GLY A 312 -18.23 -19.24 -10.45
N ARG A 313 -18.18 -19.29 -9.10
CA ARG A 313 -17.87 -18.14 -8.26
C ARG A 313 -16.63 -18.41 -7.43
N TRP A 314 -15.63 -17.56 -7.56
CA TRP A 314 -14.29 -17.83 -7.11
C TRP A 314 -13.80 -16.82 -6.08
N TYR A 315 -13.13 -17.31 -5.05
CA TYR A 315 -12.25 -16.53 -4.22
C TYR A 315 -10.81 -16.96 -4.50
N VAL A 316 -9.96 -16.01 -4.82
CA VAL A 316 -8.54 -16.24 -5.11
C VAL A 316 -7.68 -15.33 -4.25
N ASN A 317 -6.70 -15.92 -3.60
CA ASN A 317 -5.55 -15.24 -3.04
C ASN A 317 -4.29 -15.64 -3.82
N SER A 318 -3.60 -14.69 -4.45
CA SER A 318 -2.41 -14.98 -5.28
C SER A 318 -1.20 -15.46 -4.49
N GLY A 319 -1.22 -15.38 -3.16
CA GLY A 319 -0.09 -15.71 -2.30
C GLY A 319 0.98 -14.63 -2.32
N ASP A 320 2.24 -15.01 -2.48
CA ASP A 320 3.37 -14.10 -2.38
C ASP A 320 4.61 -14.62 -3.12
N TRP A 321 5.61 -13.75 -3.32
CA TRP A 321 6.90 -14.11 -3.92
C TRP A 321 8.04 -14.30 -2.93
N VAL A 322 7.76 -14.16 -1.65
CA VAL A 322 8.77 -14.32 -0.60
C VAL A 322 8.95 -15.79 -0.19
N PHE A 323 7.87 -16.57 -0.15
CA PHE A 323 7.87 -17.97 0.27
C PHE A 323 7.40 -18.92 -0.83
N HIS A 324 6.31 -18.55 -1.50
CA HIS A 324 5.61 -19.44 -2.41
C HIS A 324 6.05 -19.24 -3.86
N GLN A 325 6.37 -18.01 -4.26
CA GLN A 325 6.58 -17.64 -5.66
C GLN A 325 5.37 -18.03 -6.52
N SER A 326 4.19 -17.75 -5.96
CA SER A 326 2.92 -18.11 -6.56
C SER A 326 2.35 -16.99 -7.43
N TYR A 327 1.59 -17.39 -8.43
CA TYR A 327 0.88 -16.49 -9.33
C TYR A 327 -0.38 -17.16 -9.85
N VAL A 328 -1.30 -16.35 -10.37
CA VAL A 328 -2.57 -16.81 -10.91
C VAL A 328 -2.64 -16.54 -12.40
N ILE A 329 -3.22 -17.48 -13.14
CA ILE A 329 -3.61 -17.31 -14.53
C ILE A 329 -5.14 -17.31 -14.60
N LEU A 330 -5.70 -16.27 -15.21
CA LEU A 330 -7.11 -16.16 -15.54
C LEU A 330 -7.30 -16.31 -17.06
N LYS A 331 -8.23 -17.16 -17.45
CA LYS A 331 -8.61 -17.41 -18.85
C LYS A 331 -10.13 -17.42 -18.96
N GLU A 332 -10.63 -17.00 -20.12
CA GLU A 332 -12.06 -17.01 -20.42
C GLU A 332 -12.58 -18.46 -20.44
N GLY A 333 -13.67 -18.71 -19.71
CA GLY A 333 -14.31 -20.02 -19.65
C GLY A 333 -13.58 -21.10 -18.83
N GLU A 334 -12.45 -20.79 -18.22
CA GLU A 334 -11.69 -21.71 -17.35
C GLU A 334 -11.71 -21.24 -15.88
N PRO A 335 -11.61 -22.17 -14.92
CA PRO A 335 -11.42 -21.81 -13.51
C PRO A 335 -10.06 -21.11 -13.30
N PRO A 336 -9.95 -20.19 -12.32
CA PRO A 336 -8.66 -19.57 -11.97
C PRO A 336 -7.59 -20.61 -11.63
N GLN A 337 -6.40 -20.49 -12.22
CA GLN A 337 -5.30 -21.42 -12.00
C GLN A 337 -4.23 -20.77 -11.13
N LEU A 338 -3.98 -21.32 -9.94
CA LEU A 338 -2.92 -20.90 -9.04
C LEU A 338 -1.70 -21.81 -9.20
N LEU A 339 -0.56 -21.23 -9.54
CA LEU A 339 0.66 -21.94 -9.93
C LEU A 339 1.85 -21.51 -9.07
N ASP A 340 2.83 -22.41 -8.94
CA ASP A 340 4.11 -22.19 -8.24
C ASP A 340 5.22 -22.07 -9.29
N TRP A 341 5.91 -20.92 -9.33
CA TRP A 341 6.97 -20.64 -10.29
C TRP A 341 8.15 -21.61 -10.20
N ARG A 342 8.42 -22.17 -9.02
CA ARG A 342 9.58 -23.04 -8.77
C ARG A 342 9.45 -24.42 -9.40
N LYS A 343 8.23 -24.81 -9.80
CA LYS A 343 7.91 -26.14 -10.34
C LYS A 343 7.81 -26.15 -11.87
N ARG A 344 8.37 -25.15 -12.53
CA ARG A 344 8.32 -24.98 -13.99
C ARG A 344 9.28 -25.87 -14.76
#